data_AF-A0A2R7Y973-F1
#
_entry.id   AF-A0A2R7Y973-F1
#
_cell.length_a   1.000
_cell.length_b   1.000
_cell.length_c   1.000
_cell.angle_alpha   90.00
_cell.angle_beta   90.00
_cell.angle_gamma   90.00
#
_symmetry.space_group_name_H-M   'P 1'
#
loop_
_entity.id
_entity.type
_entity.pdbx_description
1 polymer ?
#
loop_
_entity_poly.entity_id
_entity_poly.type
_entity_poly.pdbx_seq_one_letter_code
_entity_poly.pdbx_strand_id
1 'polypeptide(L)'
;MIDYTVLILNIILFAVGFLVGFGVAKVLKGMILIVVAILILGIVGITIASFVLPTYGELFRVATSFKDVLKSFIGILKTYPVLAAGLLTGLLVGIVK
;
A
#
# COMPACT_ATOMS: atom_id res chain seq x y z
N MET A 1 -7.28 11.58 -37.38
CA MET A 1 -8.45 11.63 -36.48
C MET A 1 -8.01 11.10 -35.14
N ILE A 2 -8.17 11.87 -34.06
CA ILE A 2 -7.91 11.38 -32.71
C ILE A 2 -9.08 10.46 -32.35
N ASP A 3 -8.78 9.22 -31.99
CA ASP A 3 -9.80 8.29 -31.51
C ASP A 3 -10.17 8.66 -30.07
N TYR A 4 -11.25 9.43 -29.94
CA TYR A 4 -11.74 9.93 -28.65
C TYR A 4 -12.05 8.79 -27.67
N THR A 5 -12.37 7.59 -28.17
CA THR A 5 -12.62 6.40 -27.36
C THR A 5 -11.38 6.00 -26.56
N VAL A 6 -10.21 5.99 -27.21
CA VAL A 6 -8.93 5.62 -26.59
C VAL A 6 -8.50 6.66 -25.56
N LEU A 7 -8.75 7.95 -25.85
CA LEU A 7 -8.43 9.05 -24.95
C LEU A 7 -9.25 8.96 -23.66
N ILE A 8 -10.57 8.75 -23.77
CA ILE A 8 -11.47 8.63 -22.62
C ILE A 8 -11.09 7.41 -21.76
N LEU A 9 -10.79 6.28 -22.39
CA LEU A 9 -10.43 5.05 -21.69
C LEU A 9 -9.13 5.22 -20.88
N ASN A 10 -8.13 5.91 -21.43
CA ASN A 10 -6.89 6.24 -20.73
C ASN A 10 -7.11 7.19 -19.54
N ILE A 11 -7.98 8.18 -19.68
CA ILE A 11 -8.33 9.09 -18.57
C ILE A 11 -9.01 8.32 -17.42
N ILE A 12 -9.94 7.43 -17.75
CA ILE A 12 -10.63 6.59 -16.75
C ILE A 12 -9.63 5.66 -16.06
N LEU A 13 -8.77 4.98 -16.82
CA LEU A 13 -7.74 4.09 -16.26
C LEU A 13 -6.78 4.84 -15.32
N PHE A 14 -6.39 6.07 -15.69
CA PHE A 14 -5.56 6.91 -14.83
C PHE A 14 -6.30 7.30 -13.54
N ALA A 15 -7.55 7.77 -13.63
CA ALA A 15 -8.33 8.18 -12.48
C ALA A 15 -8.61 7.04 -11.50
N VAL A 16 -8.95 5.85 -12.01
CA VAL A 16 -9.13 4.64 -11.20
C VAL A 16 -7.82 4.25 -10.53
N GLY A 17 -6.71 4.23 -11.28
CA GLY A 17 -5.37 3.98 -10.71
C GLY A 17 -5.06 4.96 -9.59
N PHE A 18 -5.25 6.26 -9.82
CA PHE A 18 -4.99 7.32 -8.86
C PHE A 18 -5.79 7.18 -7.56
N LEU A 19 -7.11 6.95 -7.66
CA LEU A 19 -7.97 6.77 -6.49
C LEU A 19 -7.57 5.55 -5.66
N VAL A 20 -7.26 4.43 -6.33
CA VAL A 20 -6.79 3.22 -5.64
C VAL A 20 -5.43 3.47 -4.97
N GLY A 21 -4.46 4.06 -5.68
CA GLY A 21 -3.15 4.39 -5.13
C GLY A 21 -3.23 5.32 -3.91
N PHE A 22 -4.08 6.34 -3.98
CA PHE A 22 -4.32 7.28 -2.88
C PHE A 22 -4.97 6.60 -1.67
N GLY A 23 -5.97 5.75 -1.90
CA GLY A 23 -6.64 4.98 -0.84
C GLY A 23 -5.66 4.04 -0.12
N VAL A 24 -4.85 3.30 -0.88
CA VAL A 24 -3.83 2.39 -0.34
C VAL A 24 -2.81 3.15 0.50
N ALA A 25 -2.33 4.31 0.03
CA ALA A 25 -1.35 5.11 0.78
C ALA A 25 -1.88 5.58 2.15
N LYS A 26 -3.15 5.99 2.23
CA LYS A 26 -3.78 6.37 3.51
C LYS A 26 -3.89 5.20 4.48
N VAL A 27 -4.31 4.03 3.99
CA VAL A 27 -4.37 2.82 4.82
C VAL A 27 -2.98 2.45 5.31
N LEU A 28 -1.97 2.51 4.45
CA LEU A 28 -0.58 2.22 4.80
C LEU A 28 -0.07 3.16 5.91
N LYS A 29 -0.34 4.46 5.82
CA LYS A 29 -0.03 5.43 6.88
C LYS A 29 -0.69 5.08 8.21
N GLY A 30 -1.98 4.74 8.19
CA GLY A 30 -2.70 4.31 9.38
C GLY A 30 -2.10 3.06 10.02
N MET A 31 -1.75 2.07 9.20
CA MET A 31 -1.09 0.85 9.67
C MET A 31 0.29 1.13 10.29
N ILE A 32 1.08 2.01 9.68
CA ILE A 32 2.39 2.41 10.24
C ILE A 32 2.20 3.07 11.62
N LEU A 33 1.20 3.95 11.77
CA LEU A 33 0.88 4.57 13.05
C LEU A 33 0.51 3.55 14.13
N ILE A 34 -0.25 2.51 13.77
CA ILE A 34 -0.58 1.40 14.68
C ILE A 34 0.68 0.62 15.08
N VAL A 35 1.55 0.28 14.12
CA VAL A 35 2.81 -0.43 14.41
C VAL A 35 3.73 0.41 15.30
N VAL A 36 3.84 1.71 15.04
CA VAL A 36 4.61 2.64 15.87
C VAL A 36 4.00 2.76 17.26
N ALA A 37 2.67 2.84 17.38
CA ALA A 37 1.99 2.85 18.67
C ALA A 37 2.24 1.55 19.46
N ILE A 38 2.20 0.38 18.81
CA ILE A 38 2.55 -0.91 19.42
C ILE A 38 4.02 -0.94 19.86
N LEU A 39 4.95 -0.40 19.06
CA LEU A 39 6.36 -0.30 19.44
C LEU A 39 6.58 0.61 20.64
N ILE A 40 5.91 1.77 20.68
CA ILE A 40 5.98 2.70 21.83
C ILE A 40 5.36 2.05 23.07
N LEU A 41 4.17 1.44 22.95
CA LEU A 41 3.54 0.68 24.03
C LEU A 41 4.39 -0.51 24.45
N GLY A 42 5.14 -1.12 23.52
CA GLY A 42 6.13 -2.15 23.79
C GLY A 42 7.28 -1.60 24.62
N ILE A 43 7.89 -0.47 24.24
CA ILE A 43 9.00 0.14 25.00
C ILE A 43 8.55 0.63 26.39
N VAL A 44 7.38 1.28 26.47
CA VAL A 44 6.78 1.74 27.72
C VAL A 44 6.30 0.56 28.57
N GLY A 45 5.74 -0.48 27.94
CA GLY A 45 5.27 -1.72 28.58
C GLY A 45 6.39 -2.65 29.02
N ILE A 46 7.53 -2.68 28.32
CA ILE A 46 8.76 -3.38 28.73
C ILE A 46 9.31 -2.78 30.03
N THR A 47 9.01 -1.51 30.32
CA THR A 47 9.35 -0.90 31.62
C THR A 47 8.48 -1.44 32.77
N ILE A 48 7.33 -2.06 32.48
CA ILE A 48 6.36 -2.53 33.50
C ILE A 48 6.21 -4.07 33.51
N ALA A 49 6.44 -4.78 32.41
CA ALA A 49 6.18 -6.21 32.30
C ALA A 49 7.24 -6.96 31.49
N SER A 50 8.23 -7.53 32.17
CA SER A 50 9.17 -8.54 31.64
C SER A 50 8.49 -9.89 31.31
N PHE A 51 7.20 -9.93 30.97
CA PHE A 51 6.44 -11.15 30.83
C PHE A 51 5.39 -11.02 29.72
N VAL A 52 5.28 -12.04 28.87
CA VAL A 52 4.29 -12.20 27.80
C VAL A 52 4.66 -11.54 26.45
N LEU A 53 5.69 -12.10 25.82
CA LEU A 53 5.88 -12.02 24.36
C LEU A 53 5.14 -13.20 23.71
N PRO A 54 4.08 -12.99 22.92
CA PRO A 54 3.66 -13.96 21.93
C PRO A 54 4.54 -13.77 20.69
N THR A 55 5.43 -14.74 20.47
CA THR A 55 6.02 -15.18 19.21
C THR A 55 5.88 -14.22 18.01
N TYR A 56 6.97 -13.49 17.69
CA TYR A 56 7.18 -12.72 16.44
C TYR A 56 7.16 -13.56 15.13
N GLY A 57 6.75 -14.83 15.19
CA GLY A 57 6.73 -15.76 14.06
C GLY A 57 5.58 -15.54 13.07
N GLU A 58 4.47 -14.93 13.50
CA GLU A 58 3.30 -14.74 12.62
C GLU A 58 3.44 -13.54 11.67
N LEU A 59 4.18 -12.50 12.07
CA LEU A 59 4.46 -11.33 11.22
C LEU A 59 5.30 -11.68 9.98
N PHE A 60 6.19 -12.68 10.09
CA PHE A 60 7.01 -13.15 8.97
C PHE A 60 6.23 -13.95 7.92
N ARG A 61 5.13 -14.61 8.31
CA ARG A 61 4.30 -15.42 7.40
C ARG A 61 3.36 -14.55 6.55
N VAL A 62 3.02 -13.35 7.02
CA VAL A 62 2.27 -12.35 6.24
C VAL A 62 3.17 -11.69 5.18
N ALA A 63 4.45 -11.47 5.50
CA ALA A 63 5.42 -10.88 4.57
C ALA A 63 5.67 -11.73 3.31
N THR A 64 5.63 -13.07 3.42
CA THR A 64 5.77 -13.97 2.27
C THR A 64 4.55 -13.92 1.35
N SER A 65 3.34 -13.78 1.89
CA SER A 65 2.12 -13.64 1.07
C SER A 65 2.06 -12.30 0.32
N PHE A 66 2.57 -11.22 0.93
CA PHE A 66 2.72 -9.92 0.27
C PHE A 66 3.58 -9.98 -0.99
N LYS A 67 4.59 -10.87 -1.03
CA LYS A 67 5.51 -11.00 -2.16
C LYS A 67 4.82 -11.53 -3.42
N ASP A 68 3.86 -12.44 -3.25
CA ASP A 68 3.07 -12.99 -4.37
C ASP A 68 2.01 -11.99 -4.85
N VAL A 69 1.40 -11.24 -3.93
CA VAL A 69 0.48 -10.14 -4.26
C VAL A 69 1.22 -9.03 -5.01
N LEU A 70 2.43 -8.66 -4.58
CA LEU A 70 3.30 -7.69 -5.25
C LEU A 70 3.69 -8.15 -6.66
N LYS A 71 4.03 -9.44 -6.86
CA LYS A 71 4.33 -9.97 -8.20
C LYS A 71 3.13 -9.85 -9.14
N SER A 72 1.93 -10.18 -8.67
CA SER A 72 0.70 -10.07 -9.46
C SER A 72 0.39 -8.61 -9.78
N PHE A 73 0.57 -7.71 -8.82
CA PHE A 73 0.43 -6.25 -9.02
C PHE A 73 1.43 -5.72 -10.06
N ILE A 74 2.69 -6.13 -10.00
CA ILE A 74 3.72 -5.72 -10.95
C ILE A 74 3.40 -6.23 -12.37
N GLY A 75 2.80 -7.42 -12.49
CA GLY A 75 2.30 -7.94 -13.76
C GLY A 75 1.23 -7.03 -14.39
N ILE A 76 0.23 -6.62 -13.60
CA ILE A 76 -0.85 -5.74 -14.04
C ILE A 76 -0.32 -4.34 -14.39
N LEU A 77 0.66 -3.81 -13.65
CA LEU A 77 1.30 -2.54 -13.95
C LEU A 77 2.03 -2.55 -15.31
N LYS A 78 2.63 -3.68 -15.70
CA LYS A 78 3.28 -3.80 -17.02
C LYS A 78 2.30 -3.87 -18.17
N THR A 79 1.12 -4.44 -17.95
CA THR A 79 0.07 -4.55 -18.99
C THR A 79 -0.64 -3.23 -19.25
N TYR A 80 -0.81 -2.38 -18.22
CA TYR A 80 -1.53 -1.10 -18.31
C TYR A 80 -0.70 0.09 -17.79
N PRO A 81 0.16 0.69 -18.63
CA PRO A 81 1.10 1.74 -18.18
C PRO A 81 0.39 3.02 -17.69
N VAL A 82 -0.78 3.35 -18.23
CA VAL A 82 -1.55 4.54 -17.82
C VAL A 82 -2.19 4.34 -16.44
N LEU A 83 -2.67 3.13 -16.16
CA LEU A 83 -3.20 2.78 -14.84
C LEU A 83 -2.09 2.72 -13.79
N ALA A 84 -0.91 2.21 -14.17
CA ALA A 84 0.30 2.23 -13.34
C ALA A 84 0.74 3.65 -12.99
N ALA A 85 0.76 4.55 -13.97
CA ALA A 85 1.07 5.96 -13.76
C ALA A 85 0.07 6.60 -12.79
N GLY A 86 -1.23 6.37 -12.97
CA GLY A 86 -2.26 6.83 -12.04
C GLY A 86 -2.01 6.31 -10.62
N LEU A 87 -1.79 5.01 -10.47
CA LEU A 87 -1.55 4.35 -9.19
C LEU A 87 -0.33 4.88 -8.45
N LEU A 88 0.81 5.02 -9.14
CA LEU A 88 2.04 5.58 -8.56
C LEU A 88 1.85 7.03 -8.13
N THR A 89 1.20 7.84 -8.97
CA THR A 89 0.96 9.26 -8.66
C THR A 89 0.02 9.39 -7.45
N GLY A 90 -1.05 8.60 -7.40
CA GLY A 90 -1.97 8.54 -6.27
C GLY A 90 -1.29 8.11 -4.97
N LEU A 91 -0.41 7.10 -5.06
CA LEU A 91 0.35 6.59 -3.92
C LEU A 91 1.32 7.65 -3.40
N LEU A 92 2.07 8.33 -4.28
CA LEU A 92 2.98 9.42 -3.91
C LEU A 92 2.22 10.56 -3.23
N VAL A 93 1.11 11.00 -3.81
CA VAL A 93 0.30 12.09 -3.23
C VAL A 93 -0.26 11.70 -1.86
N GLY A 94 -0.73 10.47 -1.69
CA GLY A 94 -1.23 9.97 -0.41
C GLY A 94 -0.15 9.68 0.63
N ILE A 95 1.11 9.48 0.22
CA ILE A 95 2.26 9.41 1.15
C ILE A 95 2.67 10.81 1.59
N VAL A 96 2.63 11.80 0.71
CA VAL A 96 3.03 13.18 1.04
C VAL A 96 1.97 13.89 1.90
N LYS A 97 0.68 13.70 1.60
CA LYS A 97 -0.46 14.26 2.38
C LYS A 97 -1.04 13.21 3.30
#